data_AF-A0A921ITC8-F1
#
_entry.id   AF-A0A921ITC8-F1
#
_cell.length_a   1.000
_cell.length_b   1.000
_cell.length_c   1.000
_cell.angle_alpha   90.00
_cell.angle_beta   90.00
_cell.angle_gamma   90.00
#
_symmetry.space_group_name_H-M   'P 1'
#
loop_
_entity.id
_entity.type
_entity.pdbx_description
1 polymer ?
#
loop_
_entity_poly.entity_id
_entity_poly.type
_entity_poly.pdbx_seq_one_letter_code
_entity_poly.pdbx_strand_id
1 'polypeptide(L)'
;MATAAATESISAKLRKDEKDRFSMICDEIGTSPSNAIRMFVSAFNRRGGFPFDPSNPYGFSQETLAAMDDAATGRNLSGPHHTVKEAMAALDEE
;
A
#
# COMPACT_ATOMS: atom_id res chain seq x y z
N MET A 1 6.30 35.53 -20.38
CA MET A 1 5.99 35.79 -18.95
C MET A 1 5.96 34.45 -18.25
N ALA A 2 6.83 34.23 -17.27
CA ALA A 2 6.76 33.03 -16.44
C ALA A 2 5.52 33.17 -15.55
N THR A 3 4.49 32.36 -15.79
CA THR A 3 3.38 32.21 -14.86
C THR A 3 3.96 31.65 -13.57
N ALA A 4 4.04 32.47 -12.52
CA ALA A 4 4.26 31.98 -11.18
C ALA A 4 3.16 30.95 -10.89
N ALA A 5 3.54 29.72 -10.52
CA ALA A 5 2.57 28.71 -10.15
C ALA A 5 1.81 29.21 -8.92
N ALA A 6 0.54 29.57 -9.08
CA ALA A 6 -0.31 29.97 -7.98
C ALA A 6 -0.48 28.77 -7.03
N THR A 7 -0.20 28.97 -5.75
CA THR A 7 -0.42 27.97 -4.72
C THR A 7 -1.78 28.19 -4.06
N GLU A 8 -2.60 27.14 -4.01
CA GLU A 8 -3.91 27.16 -3.35
C GLU A 8 -3.91 26.26 -2.11
N SER A 9 -4.75 26.61 -1.14
CA SER A 9 -4.86 25.85 0.12
C SER A 9 -5.96 24.79 0.05
N ILE A 10 -5.69 23.63 0.65
CA ILE A 10 -6.69 22.58 0.90
C ILE A 10 -6.86 22.46 2.41
N SER A 11 -8.10 22.51 2.90
CA SER A 11 -8.41 22.34 4.32
C SER A 11 -9.48 21.27 4.54
N ALA A 12 -9.25 20.42 5.54
CA ALA A 12 -10.18 19.37 5.96
C ALA A 12 -10.16 19.27 7.49
N LYS A 13 -11.31 19.00 8.10
CA LYS A 13 -11.42 18.77 9.55
C LYS A 13 -11.12 17.30 9.84
N LEU A 14 -10.30 17.06 10.86
CA LEU A 14 -9.94 15.73 11.36
C LEU A 14 -10.34 15.62 12.83
N ARG A 15 -10.55 14.40 13.33
CA ARG A 15 -10.64 14.18 14.77
C ARG A 15 -9.30 14.48 15.43
N LYS A 16 -9.32 14.86 16.71
CA LYS A 16 -8.11 15.29 17.43
C LYS A 16 -7.06 14.18 17.49
N ASP A 17 -7.48 12.98 17.85
CA ASP A 17 -6.65 11.78 17.93
C ASP A 17 -6.07 11.36 16.57
N GLU A 18 -6.85 11.44 15.50
CA GLU A 18 -6.37 11.18 14.13
C GLU A 18 -5.27 12.16 13.72
N LYS A 19 -5.49 13.46 13.99
CA LYS A 19 -4.50 14.51 13.70
C LYS A 19 -3.22 14.28 14.50
N ASP A 20 -3.33 13.94 15.79
CA ASP A 20 -2.18 13.70 16.66
C ASP A 20 -1.38 12.49 16.18
N ARG A 21 -2.07 11.38 15.86
CA ARG A 21 -1.45 10.16 15.33
C ARG A 21 -0.78 10.41 13.99
N PHE A 22 -1.44 11.11 13.08
CA PHE A 22 -0.88 11.45 11.77
C PHE A 22 0.37 12.30 11.88
N SER A 23 0.36 13.30 12.78
CA SER A 23 1.52 14.17 13.02
C SER A 23 2.71 13.38 13.57
N MET A 24 2.47 12.53 14.58
CA MET A 24 3.51 11.67 15.16
C MET A 24 4.15 10.74 14.12
N ILE A 25 3.34 10.07 13.28
CA ILE A 25 3.86 9.19 12.22
C ILE A 25 4.68 10.00 11.19
N CYS A 26 4.24 11.21 10.82
CA CYS A 26 4.98 12.06 9.91
C CYS A 26 6.38 12.39 10.49
N ASP A 27 6.44 12.74 11.76
CA ASP A 27 7.69 13.05 12.45
C ASP A 27 8.62 11.83 12.50
N GLU A 28 8.08 10.63 12.80
CA GLU A 28 8.83 9.36 12.83
C GLU A 28 9.51 9.04 11.49
N ILE A 29 8.86 9.36 10.37
CA ILE A 29 9.40 9.11 9.02
C ILE A 29 10.13 10.32 8.43
N GLY A 30 10.37 11.37 9.23
CA GLY A 30 11.12 12.56 8.82
C GLY A 30 10.40 13.44 7.79
N THR A 31 9.07 13.49 7.82
CA THR A 31 8.25 14.33 6.93
C THR A 31 7.33 15.24 7.73
N SER A 32 6.78 16.29 7.11
CA SER A 32 5.72 17.09 7.72
C SER A 32 4.33 16.62 7.24
N PRO A 33 3.26 16.84 8.03
CA PRO A 33 1.89 16.58 7.60
C PRO A 33 1.56 17.22 6.25
N SER A 34 2.00 18.47 6.03
CA SER A 34 1.80 19.18 4.76
C SER A 34 2.55 18.52 3.60
N ASN A 35 3.77 18.03 3.82
CA ASN A 35 4.52 17.33 2.79
C ASN A 35 3.89 15.96 2.46
N ALA A 36 3.46 15.21 3.47
CA ALA A 36 2.72 13.95 3.29
C ALA A 36 1.43 14.14 2.48
N ILE A 37 0.65 15.19 2.78
CA ILE A 37 -0.56 15.54 1.99
C ILE A 37 -0.19 15.89 0.54
N ARG A 38 0.87 16.67 0.31
CA ARG A 38 1.34 16.98 -1.05
C ARG A 38 1.74 15.73 -1.83
N MET A 39 2.45 14.81 -1.18
CA MET A 39 2.83 13.52 -1.78
C MET A 39 1.59 12.68 -2.13
N PHE A 40 0.61 12.61 -1.23
CA PHE A 40 -0.65 11.92 -1.48
C PHE A 40 -1.40 12.51 -2.70
N VAL A 41 -1.57 13.83 -2.76
CA VAL A 41 -2.24 14.51 -3.89
C VAL A 41 -1.52 14.22 -5.21
N SER A 42 -0.19 14.25 -5.21
CA SER A 42 0.61 13.93 -6.40
C SER A 42 0.38 12.48 -6.86
N ALA A 43 0.43 11.52 -5.95
CA ALA A 43 0.22 10.10 -6.25
C ALA A 43 -1.22 9.83 -6.72
N PHE A 44 -2.20 10.46 -6.07
CA PHE A 44 -3.62 10.34 -6.41
C PHE A 44 -3.88 10.80 -7.84
N ASN A 45 -3.38 11.98 -8.19
CA ASN A 45 -3.55 12.54 -9.53
C ASN A 45 -2.83 11.71 -10.61
N ARG A 46 -1.62 11.22 -10.31
CA ARG A 46 -0.84 10.42 -11.26
C ARG A 46 -1.51 9.07 -11.57
N ARG A 47 -2.23 8.49 -10.61
CA ARG A 47 -2.92 7.20 -10.77
C ARG A 47 -4.37 7.35 -11.25
N GLY A 48 -4.93 8.57 -11.21
CA GLY A 48 -6.34 8.83 -11.49
C GLY A 48 -7.29 8.35 -10.39
N GLY A 49 -6.82 8.25 -9.15
CA GLY A 49 -7.57 7.69 -8.02
C GLY A 49 -6.66 7.36 -6.83
N PHE A 50 -7.18 6.64 -5.83
CA PHE A 50 -6.41 6.31 -4.63
C PHE A 50 -5.11 5.53 -4.95
N PRO A 51 -3.99 5.89 -4.30
CA PRO A 51 -2.72 5.18 -4.49
C PRO A 51 -2.66 3.81 -3.81
N PHE A 52 -3.72 3.44 -3.09
CA PHE A 52 -3.96 2.14 -2.46
C PHE A 52 -5.38 1.68 -2.80
N ASP A 53 -5.67 0.40 -2.58
CA ASP A 53 -7.02 -0.14 -2.79
C ASP A 53 -7.96 0.30 -1.65
N PRO A 54 -8.97 1.15 -1.92
CA PRO A 54 -9.89 1.60 -0.89
C PRO A 54 -10.91 0.53 -0.47
N SER A 55 -11.09 -0.52 -1.29
CA SER A 55 -11.98 -1.65 -0.96
C SER A 55 -11.35 -2.61 0.06
N ASN A 56 -10.02 -2.56 0.20
CA ASN A 56 -9.28 -3.36 1.16
C ASN A 56 -8.17 -2.53 1.85
N PRO A 57 -8.54 -1.55 2.68
CA PRO A 57 -7.60 -0.59 3.25
C PRO A 57 -6.66 -1.18 4.32
N TYR A 58 -6.88 -2.42 4.78
CA TYR A 58 -6.22 -2.95 5.99
C TYR A 58 -5.66 -4.38 5.89
N GLY A 59 -5.67 -5.07 4.75
CA GLY A 59 -5.10 -6.42 4.72
C GLY A 59 -5.14 -7.09 3.37
N PHE A 60 -4.88 -8.39 3.34
CA PHE A 60 -5.18 -9.24 2.20
C PHE A 60 -6.58 -9.86 2.35
N SER A 61 -7.14 -10.43 1.29
CA SER A 61 -8.40 -11.19 1.40
C SER A 61 -8.23 -12.39 2.36
N GLN A 62 -9.33 -12.96 2.85
CA GLN A 62 -9.23 -14.17 3.69
C GLN A 62 -8.53 -15.32 2.97
N GLU A 63 -8.71 -15.45 1.66
CA GLU A 63 -8.04 -16.45 0.82
C GLU A 63 -6.53 -16.22 0.80
N THR A 64 -6.07 -14.98 0.60
CA THR A 64 -4.63 -14.68 0.62
C THR A 64 -4.03 -14.89 2.00
N LEU A 65 -4.75 -14.53 3.08
CA LEU A 65 -4.30 -14.78 4.44
C LEU A 65 -4.18 -16.29 4.73
N ALA A 66 -5.13 -17.09 4.24
CA ALA A 66 -5.08 -18.55 4.36
C ALA A 66 -3.92 -19.16 3.57
N ALA A 67 -3.69 -18.69 2.33
CA ALA A 67 -2.56 -19.12 1.51
C ALA A 67 -1.20 -18.77 2.15
N MET A 68 -1.10 -17.60 2.81
CA MET A 68 0.08 -17.22 3.58
C MET A 68 0.31 -18.13 4.80
N ASP A 69 -0.75 -18.51 5.52
CA ASP A 69 -0.67 -19.44 6.66
C ASP A 69 -0.28 -20.86 6.21
N ASP A 70 -0.86 -21.33 5.10
CA ASP A 70 -0.52 -22.62 4.49
C ASP A 70 0.95 -22.65 4.06
N ALA A 71 1.46 -21.59 3.45
CA ALA A 71 2.89 -21.48 3.12
C ALA A 71 3.80 -21.45 4.35
N ALA A 72 3.43 -20.72 5.40
CA ALA A 72 4.23 -20.64 6.64
C ALA A 72 4.23 -21.96 7.42
N THR A 73 3.15 -22.73 7.35
CA THR A 73 2.97 -23.99 8.07
C THR A 73 3.30 -25.22 7.24
N GLY A 74 3.65 -25.05 5.96
CA GLY A 74 4.01 -26.13 5.05
C GLY A 74 2.83 -26.99 4.60
N ARG A 75 1.61 -26.44 4.62
CA ARG A 75 0.38 -27.13 4.17
C ARG A 75 0.02 -26.70 2.75
N ASN A 76 -0.64 -27.58 2.01
CA ASN A 76 -1.16 -27.29 0.68
C ASN A 76 -0.11 -26.70 -0.29
N LEU A 77 1.13 -27.18 -0.20
CA LEU A 77 2.24 -26.79 -1.08
C LEU A 77 2.52 -27.91 -2.09
N SER A 78 2.83 -27.56 -3.33
CA SER A 78 3.22 -28.51 -4.40
C SER A 78 4.64 -29.10 -4.24
N GLY A 79 5.24 -28.92 -3.06
CA GLY A 79 6.56 -29.43 -2.68
C GLY A 79 7.66 -28.37 -2.69
N PRO A 80 8.86 -28.69 -2.16
CA PRO A 80 10.05 -27.93 -2.48
C PRO A 80 10.48 -28.28 -3.91
N HIS A 81 10.67 -27.27 -4.75
CA HIS A 81 11.23 -27.42 -6.10
C HIS A 81 12.69 -26.98 -6.08
N HIS A 82 13.59 -27.80 -6.64
CA HIS A 82 15.04 -27.53 -6.61
C HIS A 82 15.56 -26.94 -7.91
N THR A 83 14.78 -27.03 -8.99
CA THR A 83 15.06 -26.39 -10.27
C THR A 83 13.85 -25.67 -10.82
N VAL A 84 14.09 -24.66 -11.66
CA VAL A 84 13.02 -23.93 -12.37
C VAL A 84 12.20 -24.89 -13.24
N LYS A 85 12.84 -25.89 -13.86
CA LYS A 85 12.16 -26.86 -14.72
C LYS A 85 11.14 -27.70 -13.93
N GLU A 86 11.49 -28.12 -12.72
CA GLU A 86 10.58 -28.86 -11.82
C GLU A 86 9.41 -27.97 -11.39
N ALA A 87 9.69 -26.74 -10.96
CA ALA A 87 8.65 -25.80 -10.52
C ALA A 87 7.64 -25.50 -11.65
N MET A 88 8.12 -25.29 -12.88
CA MET A 88 7.25 -25.01 -14.03
C MET A 88 6.42 -26.24 -14.43
N ALA A 89 7.01 -27.45 -14.39
CA ALA A 89 6.26 -28.67 -14.68
C ALA A 89 5.13 -28.91 -13.67
N ALA A 90 5.36 -28.62 -12.38
CA ALA A 90 4.33 -28.76 -11.35
C ALA A 90 3.17 -27.75 -11.52
N LEU A 91 3.45 -26.55 -12.04
CA LEU A 91 2.42 -25.53 -12.32
C LEU A 91 1.55 -25.87 -13.53
N ASP A 92 2.10 -26.60 -14.51
CA ASP A 92 1.36 -27.02 -15.71
C ASP A 92 0.51 -28.29 -15.46
N GLU A 93 0.73 -29.00 -14.35
CA GLU A 93 0.00 -30.21 -13.94
C GLU A 93 -1.21 -29.95 -13.00
N GLU A 94 -1.36 -28.71 -12.51
CA GLU A 94 -2.54 -28.20 -11.76
C GLU A 94 -3.65 -27.65 -12.68
#